data_AF-A0A103YCM0-F1
#
_entry.id   AF-A0A103YCM0-F1
#
_cell.length_a   1.000
_cell.length_b   1.000
_cell.length_c   1.000
_cell.angle_alpha   90.00
_cell.angle_beta   90.00
_cell.angle_gamma   90.00
#
_symmetry.space_group_name_H-M   'P 1'
#
loop_
_entity.id
_entity.type
_entity.pdbx_description
1 polymer ?
#
loop_
_entity_poly.entity_id
_entity_poly.type
_entity_poly.pdbx_seq_one_letter_code
_entity_poly.pdbx_strand_id
1 'polypeptide(L)'
;MLIVNRVGARKVMNSELWHACASPLVSLPPIASLVVYFPQGHTSKQPAEFFCKTLTASDTSTHGGFSVPRRAAEKIFPPMDFSMQPLAQELVARDLHDHSWTFRHIYRGL
;
A
#
# COMPACT_ATOMS: atom_id res chain seq x y z
N MET A 1 -5.19 0.54 -2.47
CA MET A 1 -3.79 0.43 -2.00
C MET A 1 -3.68 1.14 -0.66
N LEU A 2 -3.24 0.44 0.39
CA LEU A 2 -3.13 1.02 1.73
C LEU A 2 -1.65 1.25 2.01
N ILE A 3 -1.25 2.51 2.18
CA ILE A 3 0.11 2.87 2.59
C ILE A 3 0.04 3.42 4.01
N VAL A 4 0.62 2.65 4.93
CA VAL A 4 0.68 2.99 6.36
C VAL A 4 1.81 4.00 6.53
N ASN A 5 1.45 5.28 6.63
CA ASN A 5 2.41 6.37 6.80
C ASN A 5 2.51 6.78 8.27
N ARG A 6 3.72 7.10 8.74
CA ARG A 6 3.89 7.87 9.98
C ARG A 6 3.29 9.27 9.79
N VAL A 7 2.60 9.79 10.79
CA VAL A 7 1.79 11.02 10.71
C VAL A 7 2.68 12.26 10.56
N GLY A 8 2.32 13.13 9.60
CA GLY A 8 2.78 14.54 9.54
C GLY A 8 3.59 14.95 8.31
N ALA A 9 2.92 15.34 7.21
CA ALA A 9 3.51 16.23 6.17
C ALA A 9 2.41 16.83 5.26
N ARG A 10 2.64 18.07 4.78
CA ARG A 10 1.72 19.00 4.10
C ARG A 10 1.22 18.55 2.71
N LYS A 11 0.16 19.23 2.26
CA LYS A 11 -0.62 19.11 1.01
C LYS A 11 0.21 19.22 -0.29
N VAL A 12 0.90 18.14 -0.64
CA VAL A 12 1.47 17.84 -1.96
C VAL A 12 1.11 16.37 -2.23
N MET A 13 0.58 16.05 -3.42
CA MET A 13 0.31 14.65 -3.78
C MET A 13 1.60 13.86 -3.59
N ASN A 14 1.61 12.93 -2.63
CA ASN A 14 2.82 12.20 -2.29
C ASN A 14 3.23 11.36 -3.52
N SER A 15 4.40 11.69 -4.07
CA SER A 15 4.93 11.08 -5.28
C SER A 15 5.06 9.56 -5.15
N GLU A 16 5.43 9.06 -3.96
CA GLU A 16 5.52 7.63 -3.69
C GLU A 16 4.14 6.98 -3.73
N LEU A 17 3.09 7.61 -3.14
CA LEU A 17 1.72 7.09 -3.22
C LEU A 17 1.24 7.01 -4.67
N TRP A 18 1.54 8.03 -5.48
CA TRP A 18 1.20 8.04 -6.90
C TRP A 18 1.93 6.93 -7.66
N HIS A 19 3.25 6.78 -7.47
CA HIS A 19 4.06 5.74 -8.12
C HIS A 19 3.74 4.32 -7.65
N ALA A 20 3.17 4.16 -6.47
CA ALA A 20 2.75 2.86 -5.96
C ALA A 20 1.38 2.46 -6.54
N CYS A 21 0.51 3.43 -6.81
CA CYS A 21 -0.79 3.23 -7.48
C CYS A 21 -0.66 3.12 -9.01
N ALA A 22 0.24 3.91 -9.60
CA ALA A 22 0.76 3.66 -10.93
C ALA A 22 1.56 2.35 -10.86
N SER A 23 1.49 1.49 -11.87
CA SER A 23 2.33 0.29 -11.90
C SER A 23 3.80 0.72 -11.74
N PRO A 24 4.62 0.20 -10.82
CA PRO A 24 6.05 0.58 -10.67
C PRO A 24 6.98 0.43 -11.89
N LEU A 25 6.45 0.07 -13.05
CA LEU A 25 7.09 0.34 -14.33
C LEU A 25 6.92 1.75 -14.86
N VAL A 26 5.90 2.42 -14.38
CA VAL A 26 5.46 3.72 -14.83
C VAL A 26 6.46 4.68 -14.25
N SER A 27 7.45 5.01 -15.08
CA SER A 27 8.26 6.20 -14.91
C SER A 27 7.61 7.29 -15.74
N LEU A 28 7.30 8.42 -15.11
CA LEU A 28 6.91 9.60 -15.88
C LEU A 28 8.16 10.24 -16.46
N PRO A 29 8.14 10.62 -17.75
CA PRO A 29 9.21 11.43 -18.32
C PRO A 29 9.27 12.79 -17.60
N PRO A 30 10.46 13.39 -17.44
CA PRO A 30 10.59 14.73 -16.87
C PRO A 30 9.71 15.75 -17.59
N ILE A 31 9.23 16.75 -16.85
CA ILE A 31 8.43 17.84 -17.42
C ILE A 31 9.22 18.50 -18.55
N ALA A 32 8.55 18.70 -19.70
CA ALA A 32 9.11 19.28 -20.93
C ALA A 32 10.18 18.43 -21.65
N SER A 33 10.30 17.14 -21.35
CA SER A 33 11.15 16.22 -22.13
C SER A 33 10.44 15.67 -23.38
N LEU A 34 11.24 15.35 -24.40
CA LEU A 34 10.76 14.67 -25.61
C LEU A 34 10.38 13.22 -25.29
N VAL A 35 9.20 12.79 -25.75
CA VAL A 35 8.68 11.43 -25.54
C VAL A 35 8.45 10.74 -26.88
N VAL A 36 8.83 9.47 -26.98
CA VAL A 36 8.58 8.62 -28.16
C VAL A 36 7.59 7.53 -27.76
N TYR A 37 6.49 7.42 -28.50
CA TYR A 37 5.43 6.46 -28.22
C TYR A 37 5.73 5.10 -28.89
N PHE A 38 5.92 4.06 -28.07
CA PHE A 38 6.15 2.68 -28.53
C PHE A 38 4.99 1.77 -28.12
N PRO A 39 4.13 1.33 -29.06
CA PRO A 39 2.92 0.56 -28.73
C PRO A 39 3.15 -0.88 -28.20
N GLN A 40 4.39 -1.40 -28.21
CA GLN A 40 4.67 -2.83 -27.93
C GLN A 40 5.41 -3.11 -26.59
N GLY A 41 5.76 -2.09 -25.79
CA GLY A 41 6.82 -2.19 -24.76
C GLY A 41 6.43 -2.42 -23.28
N HIS A 42 5.19 -2.76 -22.94
CA HIS A 42 4.76 -2.84 -21.53
C HIS A 42 5.14 -4.17 -20.84
N THR A 43 6.31 -4.28 -20.19
CA THR A 43 6.62 -5.44 -19.31
C THR A 43 7.32 -5.04 -18.00
N SER A 44 6.92 -5.67 -16.88
CA SER A 44 7.01 -5.13 -15.52
C SER A 44 8.09 -5.65 -14.58
N LYS A 45 8.96 -4.76 -14.05
CA LYS A 45 9.92 -5.02 -12.97
C LYS A 45 9.80 -3.95 -11.89
N GLN A 46 9.52 -4.34 -10.65
CA GLN A 46 8.99 -3.42 -9.63
C GLN A 46 9.77 -3.47 -8.30
N PRO A 47 10.13 -2.32 -7.70
CA PRO A 47 10.78 -2.27 -6.37
C PRO A 47 9.81 -2.65 -5.25
N ALA A 48 10.35 -3.10 -4.11
CA ALA A 48 9.63 -3.95 -3.16
C ALA A 48 9.17 -3.23 -1.86
N GLU A 49 8.44 -2.11 -1.93
CA GLU A 49 7.99 -1.38 -0.71
C GLU A 49 6.47 -1.29 -0.54
N PHE A 50 5.73 -1.88 -1.48
CA PHE A 50 4.28 -1.99 -1.42
C PHE A 50 3.87 -3.43 -1.69
N PHE A 51 2.60 -3.73 -1.43
CA PHE A 51 1.98 -4.97 -1.89
C PHE A 51 0.68 -4.67 -2.59
N CYS A 52 0.41 -5.43 -3.65
CA CYS A 52 -0.89 -5.47 -4.29
C CYS A 52 -1.51 -6.84 -4.00
N LYS A 53 -2.80 -6.86 -3.72
CA LYS A 53 -3.58 -8.07 -3.51
C LYS A 53 -4.88 -7.95 -4.30
N THR A 54 -5.19 -8.96 -5.09
CA THR A 54 -6.53 -9.14 -5.66
C THR A 54 -7.51 -9.47 -4.53
N LEU A 55 -8.54 -8.65 -4.37
CA LEU A 55 -9.56 -8.87 -3.34
C LEU A 55 -10.31 -10.16 -3.61
N THR A 56 -10.49 -10.97 -2.58
CA THR A 56 -11.35 -12.16 -2.63
C THR A 56 -12.77 -11.81 -2.15
N ALA A 57 -13.74 -12.68 -2.42
CA ALA A 57 -15.12 -12.48 -1.93
C ALA A 57 -15.21 -12.31 -0.40
N SER A 58 -14.30 -12.96 0.35
CA SER A 58 -14.23 -12.81 1.80
C SER A 58 -13.77 -11.41 2.22
N ASP A 59 -12.81 -10.81 1.50
CA ASP A 59 -12.28 -9.48 1.81
C ASP A 59 -13.34 -8.39 1.63
N THR A 60 -14.33 -8.61 0.74
CA THR A 60 -15.41 -7.66 0.44
C THR A 60 -16.72 -7.94 1.17
N SER A 61 -16.79 -9.01 1.96
CA SER A 61 -17.98 -9.35 2.72
C SER A 61 -18.16 -8.44 3.93
N THR A 62 -19.40 -8.10 4.29
CA THR A 62 -19.72 -7.18 5.41
C THR A 62 -19.18 -7.63 6.77
N HIS A 63 -18.84 -8.91 6.92
CA HIS A 63 -18.38 -9.51 8.17
C HIS A 63 -16.94 -10.03 8.09
N GLY A 64 -16.32 -9.93 6.91
CA GLY A 64 -14.94 -10.33 6.66
C GLY A 64 -13.97 -9.17 6.86
N GLY A 65 -12.79 -9.47 7.38
CA GLY A 65 -11.66 -8.55 7.34
C GLY A 65 -10.85 -8.73 6.06
N PHE A 66 -9.94 -7.80 5.82
CA PHE A 66 -8.94 -7.91 4.75
C PHE A 66 -7.77 -8.80 5.18
N SER A 67 -7.52 -9.89 4.46
CA SER A 67 -6.40 -10.79 4.79
C SER A 67 -5.08 -10.30 4.18
N VAL A 68 -4.07 -10.07 5.00
CA VAL A 68 -2.75 -9.60 4.56
C VAL A 68 -1.75 -10.76 4.52
N PRO A 69 -1.03 -11.01 3.41
CA PRO A 69 0.04 -11.99 3.38
C PRO A 69 1.13 -11.68 4.41
N ARG A 70 1.59 -12.69 5.17
CA ARG A 70 2.57 -12.52 6.25
C ARG A 70 3.81 -11.70 5.84
N ARG A 71 4.42 -12.05 4.71
CA ARG A 71 5.63 -11.37 4.19
C ARG A 71 5.38 -9.89 3.87
N ALA A 72 4.16 -9.52 3.47
CA ALA A 72 3.81 -8.13 3.21
C ALA A 72 3.60 -7.36 4.53
N ALA A 73 2.90 -7.97 5.50
CA ALA A 73 2.68 -7.37 6.80
C ALA A 73 4.00 -7.10 7.55
N GLU A 74 4.92 -8.07 7.57
CA GLU A 74 6.24 -7.95 8.22
C GLU A 74 7.12 -6.88 7.57
N LYS A 75 6.93 -6.62 6.28
CA LYS A 75 7.75 -5.65 5.53
C LYS A 75 7.19 -4.22 5.60
N ILE A 76 5.87 -4.07 5.65
CA ILE A 76 5.20 -2.78 5.42
C ILE A 76 4.63 -2.18 6.71
N PHE A 77 4.17 -3.01 7.65
CA PHE A 77 3.56 -2.50 8.88
C PHE A 77 4.61 -2.30 9.98
N PRO A 78 4.35 -1.40 10.94
CA PRO A 78 5.16 -1.33 12.15
C PRO A 78 5.27 -2.70 12.84
N PRO A 79 6.43 -3.02 13.44
CA PRO A 79 6.61 -4.27 14.19
C PRO A 79 5.52 -4.44 15.25
N MET A 80 4.93 -5.63 15.31
CA MET A 80 3.91 -5.94 16.30
C MET A 80 4.58 -6.31 17.63
N ASP A 81 4.06 -5.78 18.73
CA ASP A 81 4.41 -6.24 20.07
C ASP A 81 3.63 -7.52 20.39
N PHE A 82 4.35 -8.65 20.42
CA PHE A 82 3.77 -9.98 20.69
C PHE A 82 3.46 -10.23 22.17
N SER A 83 3.78 -9.30 23.07
CA SER A 83 3.42 -9.40 24.49
C SER A 83 2.01 -8.86 24.80
N MET A 84 1.38 -8.17 23.86
CA MET A 84 0.08 -7.50 24.06
C MET A 84 -1.12 -8.45 23.89
N GLN A 85 -2.19 -8.18 24.66
CA GLN A 85 -3.46 -8.89 24.56
C GLN A 85 -4.65 -7.93 24.41
N PRO A 86 -5.41 -7.99 23.30
CA PRO A 86 -5.25 -8.89 22.14
C PRO A 86 -4.03 -8.53 21.28
N LEU A 87 -3.50 -9.51 20.51
CA LEU A 87 -2.42 -9.34 19.52
C LEU A 87 -2.89 -8.48 18.34
N ALA A 88 -3.03 -7.17 18.58
CA ALA A 88 -3.52 -6.22 17.61
C ALA A 88 -2.84 -4.86 17.76
N GLN A 89 -2.71 -4.15 16.65
CA GLN A 89 -2.26 -2.76 16.61
C GLN A 89 -3.17 -1.94 15.70
N GLU A 90 -3.23 -0.64 15.96
CA GLU A 90 -3.92 0.30 15.09
C GLU A 90 -2.98 0.80 13.99
N LEU A 91 -3.44 0.75 12.75
CA LEU A 91 -2.73 1.28 11.59
C LEU A 91 -3.49 2.48 11.07
N VAL A 92 -2.78 3.59 10.85
CA VAL A 92 -3.32 4.74 10.14
C VAL A 92 -2.72 4.77 8.74
N ALA A 93 -3.56 4.64 7.73
CA ALA A 93 -3.17 4.80 6.34
C ALA A 93 -3.76 6.09 5.77
N ARG A 94 -3.06 6.71 4.82
CA ARG A 94 -3.58 7.86 4.07
C ARG A 94 -3.80 7.45 2.62
N ASP A 95 -4.94 7.84 2.05
CA ASP A 95 -5.22 7.64 0.63
C ASP A 95 -4.66 8.77 -0.24
N LEU A 96 -4.88 8.70 -1.56
CA LEU A 96 -4.42 9.70 -2.54
C LEU A 96 -5.05 11.09 -2.36
N HIS A 97 -6.15 11.18 -1.61
CA HIS A 97 -6.88 12.42 -1.33
C HIS A 97 -6.62 12.92 0.09
N ASP A 98 -5.57 12.43 0.76
CA ASP A 98 -5.20 12.73 2.14
C ASP A 98 -6.24 12.30 3.20
N HIS A 99 -7.25 11.49 2.85
CA HIS A 99 -8.13 10.94 3.88
C HIS A 99 -7.36 9.92 4.71
N SER A 100 -7.49 10.05 6.02
CA SER A 100 -6.90 9.12 6.98
C SER A 100 -7.89 8.01 7.30
N TRP A 101 -7.44 6.78 7.14
CA TRP A 101 -8.21 5.57 7.37
C TRP A 101 -7.54 4.79 8.49
N THR A 102 -8.29 4.53 9.55
CA THR A 102 -7.84 3.72 10.68
C THR A 102 -8.24 2.26 10.46
N PHE A 103 -7.28 1.35 10.60
CA PHE A 103 -7.48 -0.08 10.50
C PHE A 103 -6.97 -0.79 11.74
N ARG A 104 -7.68 -1.82 12.19
CA ARG A 104 -7.20 -2.72 13.23
C ARG A 104 -6.50 -3.91 12.60
N HIS A 105 -5.18 -3.96 12.73
CA HIS A 105 -4.38 -5.12 12.32
C HIS A 105 -4.36 -6.13 13.46
N ILE A 106 -4.88 -7.34 13.22
CA ILE A 106 -4.93 -8.42 14.20
C ILE A 106 -4.10 -9.58 13.68
N TYR A 107 -3.09 -10.00 14.44
CA TYR A 107 -2.36 -11.22 14.15
C TYR A 107 -3.12 -12.41 14.77
N ARG A 108 -3.60 -13.32 13.91
CA ARG A 108 -4.36 -14.50 14.35
C ARG A 108 -3.56 -15.80 14.36
N GLY A 109 -2.29 -15.76 13.93
CA GLY A 109 -1.45 -16.95 13.81
C GLY A 109 -1.92 -17.94 12.73
N LEU A 110 -0.97 -18.72 12.23
CA LEU A 110 -1.17 -20.11 11.85
C LEU A 110 -0.32 -20.94 12.80
#